data_AF-A0A256FTQ8-F1
#
_entry.id   AF-A0A256FTQ8-F1
#
_cell.length_a   1.000
_cell.length_b   1.000
_cell.length_c   1.000
_cell.angle_alpha   90.00
_cell.angle_beta   90.00
_cell.angle_gamma   90.00
#
_symmetry.space_group_name_H-M   'P 1'
#
loop_
_entity.id
_entity.type
_entity.pdbx_description
1 polymer ?
#
loop_
_entity_poly.entity_id
_entity_poly.type
_entity_poly.pdbx_seq_one_letter_code
_entity_poly.pdbx_strand_id
1 'polypeptide(L)'
;MAPLSTTQAQTLTLQHFGISGQVTELGGERTQNFLIRTVDGSGFTLKVSDPLESLDGVELESAALLHIESVAPEITAPRVVQALDGE
;
A
#
# COMPACT_ATOMS: atom_id res chain seq x y z
N MET A 1 15.09 9.03 6.15
CA MET A 1 15.10 9.21 4.68
C MET A 1 14.31 10.47 4.35
N ALA A 2 14.52 11.12 3.20
CA ALA A 2 13.63 12.23 2.81
C ALA A 2 12.24 11.68 2.45
N PRO A 3 11.13 12.37 2.78
CA PRO A 3 9.79 11.90 2.45
C PRO A 3 9.63 11.78 0.93
N LEU A 4 8.95 10.71 0.50
CA LEU A 4 8.61 10.50 -0.91
C LEU A 4 7.58 11.54 -1.35
N SER A 5 7.78 12.07 -2.55
CA SER A 5 6.79 12.90 -3.23
C SER A 5 5.66 12.06 -3.83
N THR A 6 4.52 12.69 -4.11
CA THR A 6 3.39 12.05 -4.79
C THR A 6 3.76 11.51 -6.19
N THR A 7 4.68 12.17 -6.90
CA THR A 7 5.20 11.70 -8.20
C THR A 7 6.03 10.43 -8.05
N GLN A 8 6.86 10.33 -7.02
CA GLN A 8 7.61 9.11 -6.72
C GLN A 8 6.66 7.97 -6.33
N ALA A 9 5.69 8.25 -5.46
CA ALA A 9 4.66 7.29 -5.09
C ALA A 9 3.84 6.79 -6.29
N GLN A 10 3.50 7.67 -7.23
CA GLN A 10 2.84 7.30 -8.49
C GLN A 10 3.71 6.37 -9.33
N THR A 11 5.01 6.67 -9.44
CA THR A 11 5.98 5.88 -10.20
C THR A 11 6.12 4.48 -9.61
N LEU A 12 6.29 4.37 -8.28
CA LEU A 12 6.39 3.09 -7.58
C LEU A 12 5.11 2.28 -7.72
N THR A 13 3.95 2.91 -7.60
CA THR A 13 2.64 2.23 -7.73
C THR A 13 2.49 1.62 -9.13
N LEU A 14 2.88 2.35 -10.17
CA LEU A 14 2.84 1.85 -11.54
C LEU A 14 3.85 0.73 -11.77
N GLN A 15 5.08 0.89 -11.27
CA GLN A 15 6.18 -0.05 -11.51
C GLN A 15 5.96 -1.39 -10.81
N HIS A 16 5.59 -1.37 -9.52
CA HIS A 16 5.49 -2.59 -8.72
C HIS A 16 4.10 -3.22 -8.75
N PHE A 17 3.03 -2.46 -9.02
CA PHE A 17 1.67 -3.00 -8.98
C PHE A 17 0.90 -2.86 -10.29
N GLY A 18 1.47 -2.19 -11.30
CA GLY A 18 0.76 -1.95 -12.58
C GLY A 18 -0.43 -1.00 -12.45
N ILE A 19 -0.55 -0.30 -11.31
CA ILE A 19 -1.69 0.56 -10.99
C ILE A 19 -1.34 2.00 -11.38
N SER A 20 -2.15 2.60 -12.26
CA SER A 20 -2.03 4.00 -12.66
C SER A 20 -3.20 4.82 -12.12
N GLY A 21 -2.91 5.90 -11.41
CA GLY A 21 -3.93 6.78 -10.85
C GLY A 21 -3.39 8.10 -10.32
N GLN A 22 -4.31 8.97 -9.90
CA GLN A 22 -4.00 10.20 -9.20
C GLN A 22 -3.60 9.88 -7.76
N VAL A 23 -2.47 10.44 -7.31
CA VAL A 23 -1.91 10.18 -5.98
C VAL A 23 -2.13 11.38 -5.06
N THR A 24 -2.56 11.11 -3.82
CA THR A 24 -2.67 12.11 -2.74
C THR A 24 -2.04 11.56 -1.47
N GLU A 25 -1.13 12.30 -0.85
CA GLU A 25 -0.54 11.91 0.44
C GLU A 25 -1.59 12.06 1.56
N LEU A 26 -1.72 11.03 2.39
CA LEU A 26 -2.63 10.99 3.54
C LEU A 26 -1.90 11.29 4.86
N GLY A 27 -0.58 11.34 4.83
CA GLY A 27 0.28 11.44 6.01
C GLY A 27 0.40 10.12 6.77
N GLY A 28 1.06 10.20 7.92
CA GLY A 28 1.31 9.08 8.83
C GLY A 28 2.48 9.41 9.76
N GLU A 29 2.65 8.63 10.82
CA GLU A 29 3.71 8.88 11.81
C GLU A 29 5.04 8.29 11.34
N ARG A 30 5.07 6.97 11.12
CA ARG A 30 6.27 6.18 10.79
C ARG A 30 6.20 5.56 9.39
N THR A 31 5.07 5.77 8.70
CA THR A 31 4.77 5.25 7.38
C THR A 31 4.15 6.37 6.58
N GLN A 32 4.60 6.59 5.35
CA GLN A 32 3.89 7.47 4.42
C GLN A 32 2.78 6.68 3.73
N ASN A 33 1.56 7.17 3.84
CA ASN A 33 0.40 6.57 3.18
C ASN A 33 -0.04 7.47 2.03
N PHE A 34 -0.29 6.87 0.88
CA PHE A 34 -0.76 7.57 -0.32
C PHE A 34 -2.04 6.94 -0.84
N LEU A 35 -3.08 7.74 -1.05
CA LEU A 35 -4.29 7.34 -1.76
C LEU A 35 -4.04 7.37 -3.27
N ILE A 36 -4.39 6.30 -3.96
CA ILE A 36 -4.38 6.23 -5.43
C ILE A 36 -5.81 6.07 -5.92
N ARG A 37 -6.24 6.97 -6.80
CA ARG A 37 -7.53 6.87 -7.50
C ARG A 37 -7.29 6.63 -8.98
N THR A 38 -7.72 5.48 -9.47
CA THR A 38 -7.61 5.09 -10.87
C THR A 38 -8.74 5.70 -11.69
N VAL A 39 -8.59 5.70 -13.02
CA VAL A 39 -9.59 6.25 -13.95
C VAL A 39 -10.90 5.44 -13.98
N ASP A 40 -10.84 4.16 -13.62
CA ASP A 40 -12.01 3.29 -13.52
C ASP A 40 -12.77 3.43 -12.19
N GLY A 41 -12.32 4.34 -11.31
CA GLY A 41 -12.95 4.63 -10.02
C GLY A 41 -12.46 3.76 -8.87
N SER A 42 -11.54 2.81 -9.11
CA SER A 42 -10.92 2.02 -8.04
C SER A 42 -10.03 2.86 -7.13
N GLY A 43 -9.96 2.47 -5.86
CA GLY A 43 -9.18 3.14 -4.83
C GLY A 43 -8.17 2.19 -4.19
N PHE A 44 -6.92 2.63 -4.10
CA PHE A 44 -5.83 1.88 -3.46
C PHE A 44 -5.10 2.75 -2.45
N THR A 45 -4.37 2.11 -1.53
CA THR A 45 -3.44 2.81 -0.64
C THR A 45 -2.05 2.21 -0.80
N LEU A 46 -1.07 3.03 -1.18
CA LEU A 46 0.34 2.67 -1.10
C LEU A 46 0.85 3.08 0.27
N LYS A 47 1.45 2.13 1.00
CA LYS A 47 2.12 2.37 2.27
C LYS A 47 3.63 2.22 2.07
N VAL A 48 4.40 3.20 2.52
CA VAL A 48 5.87 3.19 2.45
C VAL A 48 6.39 3.33 3.87
N SER A 49 6.87 2.22 4.43
CA SER A 49 7.39 2.15 5.79
C SER A 49 8.76 2.83 5.90
N ASP A 50 9.02 3.50 7.02
CA ASP A 50 10.37 3.98 7.31
C ASP A 50 11.33 2.77 7.41
N PRO A 51 12.57 2.86 6.88
CA PRO A 51 13.55 1.78 7.00
C PRO A 51 13.90 1.37 8.44
N LEU A 52 13.55 2.18 9.44
CA LEU A 52 13.68 1.86 10.86
C LEU A 52 12.50 1.05 11.43
N GLU A 53 11.44 0.83 10.66
CA GLU A 53 10.40 -0.13 11.00
C GLU A 53 10.95 -1.55 10.97
N SER A 54 10.50 -2.39 11.90
CA SER A 54 10.84 -3.81 11.89
C SER A 54 10.17 -4.49 10.69
N LEU A 55 10.93 -5.29 9.94
CA LEU A 55 10.40 -6.12 8.86
C LEU A 55 9.26 -7.03 9.36
N ASP A 56 9.44 -7.69 10.50
CA ASP A 56 8.40 -8.52 11.14
C ASP A 56 7.08 -7.77 11.36
N GLY A 57 7.15 -6.48 11.70
CA GLY A 57 5.97 -5.63 11.88
C GLY A 57 5.26 -5.31 10.56
N VAL A 58 6.02 -5.05 9.51
CA VAL A 58 5.49 -4.82 8.15
C VAL A 58 4.86 -6.10 7.58
N GLU A 59 5.54 -7.23 7.76
CA GLU A 59 5.04 -8.56 7.36
C GLU A 59 3.79 -8.96 8.13
N LEU A 60 3.73 -8.67 9.44
CA LEU A 60 2.56 -8.96 10.28
C LEU A 60 1.31 -8.23 9.78
N GLU A 61 1.41 -6.98 9.34
CA GLU A 61 0.27 -6.24 8.78
C GLU A 61 -0.32 -6.96 7.56
N SER A 62 0.55 -7.33 6.61
CA SER A 62 0.15 -8.05 5.39
C SER A 62 -0.42 -9.42 5.72
N ALA A 63 0.23 -10.18 6.61
CA ALA A 63 -0.22 -11.49 7.05
C ALA A 63 -1.58 -11.44 7.75
N ALA A 64 -1.83 -10.41 8.56
CA ALA A 64 -3.12 -10.22 9.23
C ALA A 64 -4.26 -9.94 8.24
N LEU A 65 -4.03 -9.09 7.23
CA LEU A 65 -5.02 -8.81 6.19
C LEU A 65 -5.32 -10.05 5.34
N LEU A 66 -4.28 -10.80 4.95
CA LEU A 66 -4.43 -12.07 4.23
C LEU A 66 -5.16 -13.13 5.07
N HIS A 67 -4.89 -13.17 6.38
CA HIS A 67 -5.59 -14.07 7.28
C HIS A 67 -7.08 -13.71 7.37
N ILE A 68 -7.42 -12.43 7.58
CA ILE A 68 -8.81 -11.95 7.62
C ILE A 68 -9.53 -12.29 6.33
N GLU A 69 -8.92 -12.05 5.17
CA GLU A 69 -9.50 -12.41 3.87
C GLU A 69 -9.79 -13.91 3.75
N SER A 70 -8.92 -14.75 4.30
CA SER A 70 -9.05 -16.22 4.27
C SER A 70 -10.10 -16.76 5.24
N VAL A 71 -10.15 -16.25 6.49
CA VAL A 71 -10.96 -16.85 7.56
C VAL A 71 -12.25 -16.10 7.88
N ALA A 72 -12.35 -14.82 7.53
CA ALA A 72 -13.49 -13.96 7.83
C ALA A 72 -13.73 -12.93 6.69
N PRO A 73 -14.01 -13.40 5.45
CA PRO A 73 -14.16 -12.54 4.28
C PRO A 73 -15.31 -11.52 4.40
N GLU A 74 -16.27 -11.75 5.30
CA GLU A 74 -17.35 -10.81 5.63
C GLU A 74 -16.87 -9.55 6.36
N ILE A 75 -15.69 -9.59 6.97
CA ILE A 75 -15.08 -8.42 7.59
C ILE A 75 -14.63 -7.47 6.47
N THR A 76 -15.14 -6.24 6.54
CA THR A 76 -14.70 -5.15 5.66
C THR A 76 -13.34 -4.66 6.14
N ALA A 77 -12.30 -5.18 5.50
CA ALA A 77 -10.90 -4.78 5.70
C ALA A 77 -10.25 -4.50 4.34
N PRO A 78 -9.16 -3.71 4.29
CA PRO A 78 -8.33 -3.59 3.10
C PRO A 78 -7.90 -4.97 2.57
N ARG A 79 -7.74 -5.09 1.26
CA ARG A 79 -7.25 -6.30 0.59
C ARG A 79 -5.84 -6.05 0.08
N VAL A 80 -4.95 -7.01 0.30
CA VAL A 80 -3.55 -6.90 -0.11
C VAL A 80 -3.47 -7.07 -1.62
N VAL A 81 -2.89 -6.09 -2.30
CA VAL A 81 -2.55 -6.21 -3.73
C VAL A 81 -1.13 -6.75 -3.82
N GLN A 82 -0.95 -7.89 -4.48
CA GLN A 82 0.36 -8.47 -4.71
C GLN A 82 1.14 -7.62 -5.73
N ALA A 83 2.45 -7.49 -5.51
CA ALA A 83 3.33 -6.89 -6.51
C ALA A 83 3.40 -7.76 -7.77
N LEU A 84 3.75 -7.14 -8.90
CA LEU A 84 3.87 -7.80 -10.20
C LEU A 84 4.99 -8.85 -10.24
N ASP A 85 6.04 -8.64 -9.45
CA ASP A 85 7.19 -9.53 -9.29
C ASP A 85 7.08 -10.45 -8.06
N GLY A 86 6.08 -10.23 -7.21
CA GLY A 86 5.85 -11.03 -6.00
C GLY A 86 6.82 -10.75 -4.85
N GLU A 87 7.57 -9.64 -4.91
CA GLU A 87 8.31 -9.09 -3.77
C GLU A 87 7.40 -8.27 -2.84
#